data_AF-A0A958LFS0-F1
#
_entry.id   AF-A0A958LFS0-F1
#
_cell.length_a   1.000
_cell.length_b   1.000
_cell.length_c   1.000
_cell.angle_alpha   90.00
_cell.angle_beta   90.00
_cell.angle_gamma   90.00
#
_symmetry.space_group_name_H-M   'P 1'
#
loop_
_entity.id
_entity.type
_entity.pdbx_description
1 polymer ?
#
loop_
_entity_poly.entity_id
_entity_poly.type
_entity_poly.pdbx_seq_one_letter_code
_entity_poly.pdbx_strand_id
1 'polypeptide(L)' 'MTALETVKRELSVRLSAETGIEAGECFDLLEKPKKPEFGELAFPCFALAKRLKVSPV' A
#
# COMPACT_ATOMS: atom_id res chain seq x y z
N MET A 1 10.00 15.78 -6.02
CA MET A 1 8.82 14.91 -5.93
C MET A 1 8.43 14.47 -7.33
N THR A 2 8.42 13.16 -7.57
CA THR A 2 7.96 12.59 -8.85
C THR A 2 6.43 12.47 -8.87
N ALA A 3 5.84 12.30 -10.06
CA ALA A 3 4.41 12.01 -10.19
C ALA A 3 4.02 10.75 -9.40
N LEU A 4 4.88 9.72 -9.41
CA LEU A 4 4.68 8.47 -8.69
C LEU A 4 4.68 8.67 -7.17
N GLU A 5 5.58 9.49 -6.62
CA GLU A 5 5.58 9.80 -5.19
C GLU A 5 4.31 10.53 -4.74
N THR A 6 3.76 11.38 -5.61
CA THR A 6 2.52 12.11 -5.33
C THR A 6 1.34 11.13 -5.26
N VAL A 7 1.25 10.21 -6.23
CA VAL A 7 0.25 9.13 -6.23
C VAL A 7 0.42 8.21 -5.01
N LYS A 8 1.66 7.83 -4.69
CA LYS A 8 1.96 6.99 -3.52
C LYS A 8 1.50 7.65 -2.22
N ARG A 9 1.73 8.96 -2.06
CA ARG A 9 1.26 9.74 -0.90
C ARG A 9 -0.26 9.78 -0.82
N GLU A 10 -0.95 10.04 -1.93
CA GLU A 10 -2.41 10.09 -1.95
C GLU A 10 -3.05 8.71 -1.66
N LEU A 11 -2.50 7.64 -2.25
CA LEU A 11 -2.91 6.27 -1.96
C LEU A 11 -2.76 5.93 -0.48
N SER A 12 -1.68 6.39 0.14
CA SER A 12 -1.41 6.11 1.56
C SER A 12 -2.47 6.73 2.48
N VAL A 13 -2.92 7.95 2.18
CA VAL A 13 -4.02 8.60 2.91
C VAL A 13 -5.33 7.84 2.75
N ARG A 14 -5.65 7.39 1.53
CA ARG A 14 -6.88 6.63 1.26
C ARG A 14 -6.86 5.24 1.91
N LEU A 15 -5.75 4.52 1.79
CA LEU A 15 -5.55 3.21 2.43
C LEU A 15 -5.64 3.32 3.95
N SER A 16 -5.14 4.40 4.54
CA SER A 16 -5.23 4.62 5.98
C SER A 16 -6.69 4.63 6.47
N ALA A 17 -7.58 5.31 5.73
CA ALA A 17 -9.01 5.38 6.05
C ALA A 17 -9.71 4.00 5.99
N GLU A 18 -9.33 3.15 5.05
CA GLU A 18 -9.98 1.84 4.83
C GLU A 18 -9.39 0.72 5.70
N THR A 19 -8.11 0.82 6.08
CA THR A 19 -7.37 -0.27 6.72
C THR A 19 -7.10 -0.04 8.20
N GLY A 20 -7.23 1.19 8.69
CA GLY A 20 -6.83 1.58 10.05
C GLY A 20 -5.32 1.59 10.28
N ILE A 21 -4.51 1.45 9.23
CA ILE A 21 -3.05 1.61 9.26
C ILE A 21 -2.73 3.11 9.13
N GLU A 22 -1.70 3.61 9.80
CA GLU A 22 -1.30 5.02 9.70
C GLU A 22 -0.79 5.34 8.27
N ALA A 23 -1.04 6.55 7.77
CA ALA A 23 -0.73 6.89 6.38
C ALA A 23 0.78 6.84 6.07
N GLY A 24 1.65 7.27 7.00
CA GLY A 24 3.10 7.09 6.88
C GLY A 24 3.48 5.61 6.77
N GLU A 25 2.89 4.75 7.60
CA GLU A 25 3.10 3.30 7.50
C GLU A 25 2.59 2.73 6.15
N CYS A 26 1.42 3.14 5.68
CA CYS A 26 0.92 2.74 4.34
C CYS A 26 1.89 3.17 3.24
N PHE A 27 2.49 4.35 3.35
CA PHE A 27 3.49 4.84 2.41
C PHE A 27 4.73 3.95 2.42
N ASP A 28 5.22 3.56 3.59
CA ASP A 28 6.39 2.69 3.69
C ASP A 28 6.12 1.28 3.18
N LEU A 29 4.89 0.77 3.34
CA LEU A 29 4.46 -0.53 2.84
C LEU A 29 4.25 -0.58 1.32
N LEU A 30 3.87 0.52 0.68
CA LEU A 30 3.68 0.57 -0.77
C LEU A 30 5.02 0.35 -1.49
N GLU A 31 5.15 -0.78 -2.19
CA GLU A 31 6.39 -1.24 -2.82
C GLU A 31 6.27 -1.32 -4.35
N LYS A 32 7.40 -1.38 -5.05
CA LYS A 32 7.41 -1.66 -6.49
C LYS A 32 7.16 -3.15 -6.72
N PRO A 33 6.16 -3.54 -7.53
CA PRO A 33 5.90 -4.95 -7.80
C PRO A 33 7.08 -5.64 -8.51
N LYS A 34 7.24 -6.95 -8.29
CA LYS A 34 8.27 -7.77 -8.93
C LYS A 34 8.10 -7.91 -10.45
N LYS A 35 6.85 -7.86 -10.92
CA LYS A 35 6.50 -7.95 -12.33
C LYS A 35 5.87 -6.63 -12.79
N PRO A 36 6.33 -6.04 -13.90
CA PRO A 36 5.75 -4.80 -14.44
C PRO A 36 4.25 -4.91 -14.76
N GLU A 37 3.76 -6.11 -15.08
CA GLU A 37 2.34 -6.37 -15.38
C GLU A 37 1.40 -6.08 -14.19
N PHE A 38 1.93 -5.99 -12.96
CA PHE A 38 1.16 -5.68 -11.75
C PHE A 38 1.06 -4.17 -11.46
N GLY A 39 1.58 -3.32 -12.37
CA GLY A 39 1.53 -1.88 -12.26
C GLY A 39 2.73 -1.27 -11.54
N GLU A 40 2.59 -0.01 -11.13
CA GLU A 40 3.70 0.79 -10.58
C GLU A 40 3.88 0.62 -9.07
N LEU A 41 2.80 0.30 -8.34
CA LEU A 41 2.77 0.16 -6.88
C LEU A 41 1.95 -1.07 -6.49
N ALA A 42 2.48 -1.83 -5.53
CA ALA A 42 1.79 -2.93 -4.85
C ALA A 42 1.67 -2.62 -3.36
N PHE A 43 0.59 -3.12 -2.75
CA PHE A 43 0.45 -3.19 -1.30
C PHE A 43 0.62 -4.65 -0.84
N PRO A 44 1.48 -4.93 0.15
CA PRO A 44 1.78 -6.29 0.58
C PRO A 44 0.56 -6.96 1.24
N CYS A 45 -0.04 -7.95 0.54
CA CYS A 45 -1.24 -8.66 0.98
C CYS A 45 -1.10 -9.29 2.38
N PHE A 46 0.03 -9.95 2.67
CA PHE A 46 0.26 -10.58 3.97
C PHE A 46 0.39 -9.55 5.11
N ALA A 47 0.99 -8.38 4.84
CA ALA A 47 1.08 -7.31 5.85
C ALA A 47 -0.31 -6.74 6.15
N LEU A 48 -1.12 -6.53 5.10
CA LEU A 48 -2.50 -6.10 5.24
C LEU A 48 -3.34 -7.12 6.01
N ALA A 49 -3.27 -8.40 5.62
CA ALA A 49 -4.01 -9.50 6.24
C ALA A 49 -3.69 -9.63 7.74
N LYS A 50 -2.39 -9.51 8.11
CA LYS A 50 -1.96 -9.50 9.51
C LYS A 50 -2.56 -8.34 10.30
N ARG A 51 -2.66 -7.15 9.70
CA ARG A 51 -3.25 -5.96 10.34
C ARG A 51 -4.76 -6.10 10.51
N LEU A 52 -5.44 -6.61 9.49
CA LEU A 52 -6.89 -6.81 9.50
C LEU A 52 -7.33 -8.08 10.26
N LYS A 53 -6.39 -8.92 10.70
CA LYS A 53 -6.65 -10.22 11.35
C LYS A 53 -7.52 -11.14 10.48
N VAL A 54 -7.30 -11.10 9.18
CA VAL A 54 -7.95 -11.97 8.18
C VAL A 54 -6.90 -12.87 7.52
N SER A 55 -7.33 -13.98 6.95
CA SER A 55 -6.47 -14.80 6.10
C SER A 55 -6.34 -14.14 4.72
N PRO A 56 -5.12 -14.06 4.16
CA PRO A 56 -4.96 -13.67 2.76
C PRO A 56 -5.59 -14.75 1.87
N VAL A 57 -6.41 -14.32 0.91
CA VAL A 57 -7.08 -15.19 -0.07
C VAL A 57 -6.32 -15.25 -1.39
#